data_AF-A0A4T0H9A9-F1
#
_entry.id   AF-A0A4T0H9A9-F1
#
_cell.length_a   1.000
_cell.length_b   1.000
_cell.length_c   1.000
_cell.angle_alpha   90.00
_cell.angle_beta   90.00
_cell.angle_gamma   90.00
#
_symmetry.space_group_name_H-M   'P 1'
#
loop_
_entity.id
_entity.type
_entity.pdbx_description
1 polymer ?
#
loop_
_entity_poly.entity_id
_entity_poly.type
_entity_poly.pdbx_seq_one_letter_code
_entity_poly.pdbx_strand_id
1 'polypeptide(L)'
;MSDITIGDYLRKEKYSAAFINNYLIPMSAAIWSTPPDSVALDFPASTLIRFMHNHHLLQIADRTQWLTIKGGSKYYVNEIIKNMKEGTTHLSTPISSLRRLHNGTVELSTANEDTWFFDHVILATHADTSMSIINEDLSEKEKGLLSNFKFSSNEAVLHYDEKLMPTRREAWTSWNFLSNADEKSNVNNQVSLTYWMNLLQSLSEENYGNVLVTLNPPLEPREDCVIGRWSYEHPLISADAVQAQGPMNEIQGKDGLSFAGAWLKYGFHEDGFISGYNAVKTINGLTVAAPFDLISPERQVDQVNAQVRFMLYILQYLRMNKVLISFVVIIASVYLSID
;
A
#
# COMPACT_ATOMS: atom_id res chain seq x y z
N MET A 1 14.28 17.42 3.39
CA MET A 1 13.85 16.23 4.17
C MET A 1 13.47 15.03 3.31
N SER A 2 13.36 15.19 1.99
CA SER A 2 12.86 14.14 1.08
C SER A 2 13.73 12.88 1.02
N ASP A 3 15.03 12.99 1.30
CA ASP A 3 15.99 11.92 0.98
C ASP A 3 16.50 11.15 2.21
N ILE A 4 16.03 11.50 3.42
CA ILE A 4 16.42 10.75 4.63
C ILE A 4 15.44 9.60 4.87
N THR A 5 15.99 8.42 5.14
CA THR A 5 15.23 7.24 5.53
C THR A 5 14.55 7.48 6.87
N ILE A 6 13.41 6.83 7.13
CA ILE A 6 12.77 6.94 8.44
C ILE A 6 13.71 6.47 9.57
N GLY A 7 14.49 5.41 9.35
CA GLY A 7 15.44 4.91 10.35
C GLY A 7 16.51 5.95 10.72
N ASP A 8 17.09 6.63 9.74
CA ASP A 8 18.08 7.68 9.97
C ASP A 8 17.47 8.91 10.65
N TYR A 9 16.27 9.32 10.23
CA TYR A 9 15.54 10.41 10.87
C TYR A 9 15.29 10.09 12.34
N LEU A 10 14.79 8.88 12.64
CA LEU A 10 14.46 8.50 14.01
C LEU A 10 15.69 8.46 14.94
N ARG A 11 16.83 7.99 14.43
CA ARG A 11 18.11 8.00 15.14
C ARG A 11 18.62 9.42 15.38
N LYS A 12 18.59 10.25 14.35
CA LYS A 12 19.04 11.66 14.41
C LYS A 12 18.27 12.44 15.46
N GLU A 13 16.95 12.29 15.49
CA GLU A 13 16.06 12.98 16.43
C GLU A 13 15.94 12.27 17.80
N LYS A 14 16.69 11.17 18.01
CA LYS A 14 16.83 10.45 19.29
C LYS A 14 15.50 9.89 19.83
N TYR A 15 14.66 9.35 18.96
CA TYR A 15 13.47 8.63 19.39
C TYR A 15 13.82 7.36 20.16
N SER A 16 12.96 6.99 21.12
CA SER A 16 13.21 5.82 21.98
C SER A 16 13.13 4.52 21.19
N ALA A 17 13.97 3.54 21.52
CA ALA A 17 13.91 2.20 20.94
C ALA A 17 12.52 1.55 21.09
N ALA A 18 11.84 1.78 22.22
CA ALA A 18 10.49 1.28 22.43
C ALA A 18 9.48 1.85 21.43
N PHE A 19 9.54 3.15 21.13
CA PHE A 19 8.67 3.75 20.11
C PHE A 19 8.97 3.21 18.71
N ILE A 20 10.25 3.07 18.37
CA ILE A 20 10.67 2.59 17.06
C ILE A 20 10.25 1.13 16.87
N ASN A 21 10.64 0.25 17.81
CA ASN A 21 10.54 -1.20 17.68
C ASN A 21 9.17 -1.76 18.08
N ASN A 22 8.38 -1.05 18.91
CA ASN A 22 7.09 -1.56 19.40
C ASN A 22 5.89 -0.79 18.85
N TYR A 23 6.10 0.31 18.12
CA TYR A 23 5.01 1.09 17.54
C TYR A 23 5.24 1.39 16.06
N LEU A 24 6.20 2.27 15.73
CA LEU A 24 6.26 2.86 14.40
C LEU A 24 6.64 1.85 13.32
N ILE A 25 7.70 1.08 13.56
CA ILE A 25 8.15 0.08 12.59
C ILE A 25 7.13 -1.07 12.47
N PRO A 26 6.67 -1.74 13.54
CA PRO A 26 5.64 -2.78 13.42
C PRO A 26 4.35 -2.31 12.75
N MET A 27 3.87 -1.10 13.08
CA MET A 27 2.66 -0.53 12.47
C MET A 27 2.85 -0.31 10.97
N SER A 28 3.97 0.29 10.57
CA SER A 28 4.28 0.53 9.16
C SER A 28 4.45 -0.79 8.41
N ALA A 29 5.18 -1.72 9.00
CA ALA A 29 5.40 -3.04 8.44
C ALA A 29 4.07 -3.79 8.22
N ALA A 30 3.14 -3.72 9.19
CA ALA A 30 1.78 -4.27 9.06
C ALA A 30 0.93 -3.61 7.97
N ILE A 31 1.05 -2.29 7.79
CA ILE A 31 0.26 -1.52 6.81
C ILE A 31 0.66 -1.87 5.38
N TRP A 32 1.96 -1.98 5.08
CA TRP A 32 2.47 -2.27 3.73
C TRP A 32 2.85 -3.73 3.51
N SER A 33 2.68 -4.60 4.52
CA SER A 33 3.16 -6.00 4.49
C SER A 33 4.64 -6.10 4.08
N THR A 34 5.44 -5.11 4.48
CA THR A 34 6.84 -4.97 4.09
C THR A 34 7.73 -5.31 5.28
N PRO A 35 8.80 -6.11 5.10
CA PRO A 35 9.82 -6.35 6.12
C PRO A 35 10.15 -5.12 6.99
N PRO A 36 10.18 -5.26 8.33
CA PRO A 36 10.50 -4.16 9.24
C PRO A 36 11.80 -3.42 8.89
N ASP A 37 12.83 -4.16 8.49
CA ASP A 37 14.11 -3.59 8.10
C ASP A 37 14.01 -2.77 6.81
N SER A 38 13.29 -3.26 5.80
CA SER A 38 13.05 -2.52 4.57
C SER A 38 12.26 -1.24 4.83
N VAL A 39 11.29 -1.25 5.75
CA VAL A 39 10.62 -0.02 6.17
C VAL A 39 11.63 0.96 6.77
N ALA A 40 12.47 0.51 7.69
CA ALA A 40 13.43 1.39 8.36
C ALA A 40 14.49 1.96 7.40
N LEU A 41 14.93 1.16 6.43
CA LEU A 41 16.03 1.47 5.51
C LEU A 41 15.58 2.21 4.25
N ASP A 42 14.40 1.90 3.71
CA ASP A 42 14.05 2.32 2.34
C ASP A 42 12.95 3.38 2.32
N PHE A 43 12.14 3.48 3.38
CA PHE A 43 10.98 4.36 3.38
C PHE A 43 11.38 5.82 3.66
N PRO A 44 11.05 6.77 2.76
CA PRO A 44 11.35 8.18 3.00
C PRO A 44 10.61 8.72 4.21
N ALA A 45 11.32 9.38 5.12
CA ALA A 45 10.75 9.87 6.37
C ALA A 45 9.53 10.75 6.13
N SER A 46 9.63 11.73 5.23
CA SER A 46 8.54 12.65 4.90
C SER A 46 7.28 11.93 4.40
N THR A 47 7.45 10.90 3.58
CA THR A 47 6.35 10.12 2.98
C THR A 47 5.63 9.32 4.05
N LEU A 48 6.37 8.60 4.90
CA LEU A 48 5.77 7.82 5.99
C LEU A 48 5.05 8.73 6.99
N ILE A 49 5.71 9.82 7.38
CA ILE A 49 5.18 10.79 8.33
C ILE A 49 3.87 11.41 7.79
N ARG A 50 3.88 11.82 6.52
CA ARG A 50 2.70 12.38 5.84
C ARG A 50 1.55 11.36 5.81
N PHE A 51 1.85 10.10 5.49
CA PHE A 51 0.87 9.03 5.51
C PHE A 51 0.25 8.86 6.90
N MET A 52 1.08 8.76 7.94
CA MET A 52 0.63 8.58 9.32
C MET A 52 -0.24 9.75 9.79
N HIS A 53 0.09 10.98 9.39
CA HIS A 53 -0.74 12.16 9.62
C HIS A 53 -2.09 12.05 8.90
N ASN A 54 -2.09 11.75 7.60
CA ASN A 54 -3.31 11.64 6.80
C ASN A 54 -4.29 10.59 7.36
N HIS A 55 -3.77 9.53 7.98
CA HIS A 55 -4.57 8.41 8.49
C HIS A 55 -4.90 8.49 10.00
N HIS A 56 -4.59 9.60 10.67
CA HIS A 56 -4.78 9.76 12.12
C HIS A 56 -4.02 8.70 12.95
N LEU A 57 -2.86 8.24 12.46
CA LEU A 57 -2.02 7.22 13.11
C LEU A 57 -0.98 7.81 14.07
N LEU A 58 -0.84 9.14 14.11
CA LEU A 58 0.02 9.84 15.06
C LEU A 58 -0.71 10.29 16.33
N GLN A 59 -2.05 10.18 16.38
CA GLN A 59 -2.87 10.68 17.50
C GLN A 59 -3.38 9.57 18.42
N ILE A 60 -3.68 9.95 19.66
CA ILE A 60 -4.17 9.04 20.70
C ILE A 60 -5.70 8.98 20.70
N ALA A 61 -6.37 10.13 20.59
CA ALA A 61 -7.81 10.27 20.50
C ALA A 61 -8.28 10.46 19.04
N ASP A 62 -9.59 10.35 18.81
CA ASP A 62 -10.24 10.59 17.51
C ASP A 62 -9.65 9.77 16.35
N ARG A 63 -9.39 8.48 16.59
CA ARG A 63 -8.89 7.58 15.56
C ARG A 63 -9.94 7.34 14.48
N THR A 64 -9.50 7.31 13.23
CA THR A 64 -10.35 6.98 12.08
C THR A 64 -10.99 5.61 12.27
N GLN A 65 -12.31 5.53 12.07
CA GLN A 65 -12.98 4.24 11.97
C GLN A 65 -12.73 3.65 10.58
N TRP A 66 -12.08 2.49 10.53
CA TRP A 66 -11.93 1.73 9.30
C TRP A 66 -13.24 1.06 8.94
N LEU A 67 -13.66 1.21 7.68
CA LEU A 67 -14.91 0.65 7.15
C LEU A 67 -14.61 -0.48 6.18
N THR A 68 -15.51 -1.45 6.13
CA THR A 68 -15.49 -2.53 5.14
C THR A 68 -16.78 -2.53 4.35
N ILE A 69 -16.73 -2.98 3.10
CA ILE A 69 -17.93 -3.21 2.30
C ILE A 69 -18.58 -4.48 2.80
N LYS A 70 -19.87 -4.40 3.15
CA LYS A 70 -20.64 -5.57 3.57
C LYS A 70 -20.62 -6.62 2.46
N GLY A 71 -20.13 -7.83 2.78
CA GLY A 71 -19.96 -8.91 1.81
C GLY A 71 -18.62 -8.89 1.05
N GLY A 72 -17.74 -7.93 1.36
CA GLY A 72 -16.39 -7.85 0.83
C GLY A 72 -16.26 -7.13 -0.52
N SER A 73 -15.01 -6.97 -0.97
CA SER A 73 -14.65 -6.26 -2.20
C SER A 73 -15.29 -6.87 -3.47
N LYS A 74 -15.59 -8.17 -3.46
CA LYS A 74 -16.26 -8.85 -4.58
C LYS A 74 -17.56 -8.17 -5.00
N TYR A 75 -18.29 -7.52 -4.09
CA TYR A 75 -19.53 -6.84 -4.43
C TYR A 75 -19.33 -5.68 -5.40
N TYR A 76 -18.39 -4.77 -5.12
CA TYR A 76 -18.16 -3.65 -6.04
C TYR A 76 -17.51 -4.10 -7.34
N VAL A 77 -16.66 -5.14 -7.30
CA VAL A 77 -16.07 -5.74 -8.52
C VAL A 77 -17.16 -6.33 -9.41
N ASN A 78 -18.10 -7.08 -8.83
CA ASN A 78 -19.24 -7.63 -9.56
C ASN A 78 -20.11 -6.53 -10.17
N GLU A 79 -20.34 -5.43 -9.44
CA GLU A 79 -21.12 -4.31 -9.95
C GLU A 79 -20.40 -3.62 -11.12
N ILE A 80 -19.08 -3.43 -11.05
CA ILE A 80 -18.29 -2.93 -12.18
C ILE A 80 -18.45 -3.85 -13.39
N ILE A 81 -18.21 -5.16 -13.23
CA ILE A 81 -18.29 -6.15 -14.33
C ILE A 81 -19.69 -6.17 -14.94
N LYS A 82 -20.75 -6.10 -14.14
CA LYS A 82 -22.15 -6.07 -14.60
C LYS A 82 -22.47 -4.86 -15.48
N ASN A 83 -21.79 -3.73 -15.24
CA ASN A 83 -21.97 -2.50 -16.03
C ASN A 83 -21.02 -2.41 -17.23
N MET A 84 -20.13 -3.40 -17.44
CA MET A 84 -19.31 -3.49 -18.64
C MET A 84 -20.17 -3.93 -19.83
N LYS A 85 -19.81 -3.48 -21.03
CA LYS A 85 -20.47 -3.91 -22.26
C LYS A 85 -20.26 -5.41 -22.45
N GLU A 86 -21.32 -6.12 -22.82
CA GLU A 86 -21.23 -7.54 -23.10
C GLU A 86 -20.17 -7.82 -24.19
N GLY A 87 -19.33 -8.84 -23.95
CA GLY A 87 -18.25 -9.21 -24.86
C GLY A 87 -16.98 -8.35 -24.79
N THR A 88 -16.88 -7.37 -23.87
CA THR A 88 -15.64 -6.57 -23.70
C THR A 88 -14.77 -7.00 -22.52
N THR A 89 -15.18 -8.03 -21.79
CA THR A 89 -14.45 -8.57 -20.64
C THR A 89 -13.97 -9.98 -20.95
N HIS A 90 -12.65 -10.17 -20.90
CA HIS A 90 -11.99 -11.42 -21.24
C HIS A 90 -11.29 -11.96 -19.98
N LEU A 91 -11.85 -13.02 -19.38
CA LEU A 91 -11.28 -13.69 -18.22
C LEU A 91 -10.38 -14.84 -18.67
N SER A 92 -9.34 -15.14 -17.87
CA SER A 92 -8.35 -16.17 -18.21
C SER A 92 -7.65 -15.92 -19.56
N THR A 93 -7.47 -14.66 -19.93
CA THR A 93 -6.83 -14.24 -21.19
C THR A 93 -5.58 -13.42 -20.88
N PRO A 94 -4.48 -14.06 -20.43
CA PRO A 94 -3.25 -13.35 -20.13
C PRO A 94 -2.66 -12.76 -21.42
N ILE A 95 -2.27 -11.48 -21.35
CA ILE A 95 -1.56 -10.79 -22.43
C ILE A 95 -0.08 -11.17 -22.34
N SER A 96 0.47 -11.67 -23.44
CA SER A 96 1.85 -12.15 -23.54
C SER A 96 2.79 -11.09 -24.09
N SER A 97 2.30 -10.22 -24.98
CA SER A 97 3.08 -9.13 -25.54
C SER A 97 2.23 -7.95 -26.03
N LEU A 98 2.89 -6.81 -26.16
CA LEU A 98 2.37 -5.57 -26.72
C LEU A 98 3.38 -5.00 -27.71
N ARG A 99 2.91 -4.57 -28.89
CA ARG A 99 3.72 -3.84 -29.88
C ARG A 99 3.05 -2.56 -30.36
N ARG A 100 3.83 -1.50 -30.57
CA ARG A 100 3.38 -0.25 -31.18
C ARG A 100 3.67 -0.30 -32.67
N LEU A 101 2.63 -0.15 -33.49
CA LEU A 101 2.74 -0.21 -34.94
C LEU A 101 2.94 1.19 -35.53
N HIS A 102 3.61 1.27 -36.68
CA HIS A 102 3.90 2.54 -37.36
C HIS A 102 2.65 3.33 -37.79
N ASN A 103 1.48 2.68 -37.86
CA ASN A 103 0.20 3.33 -38.17
C ASN A 103 -0.45 4.01 -36.94
N GLY A 104 0.19 3.97 -35.76
CA GLY A 104 -0.31 4.55 -34.52
C GLY A 104 -1.21 3.62 -33.69
N THR A 105 -1.43 2.38 -34.13
CA THR A 105 -2.17 1.37 -33.37
C THR A 105 -1.26 0.56 -32.45
N VAL A 106 -1.83 0.01 -31.39
CA VAL A 106 -1.20 -0.90 -30.44
C VAL A 106 -1.74 -2.31 -30.69
N GLU A 107 -0.84 -3.23 -30.95
CA GLU A 107 -1.11 -4.65 -31.10
C GLU A 107 -0.91 -5.36 -29.75
N LEU A 108 -1.89 -6.14 -29.31
CA LEU A 108 -1.80 -7.03 -28.16
C LEU A 108 -1.83 -8.48 -28.62
N SER A 109 -0.92 -9.30 -28.09
CA SER A 109 -0.98 -10.75 -28.24
C SER A 109 -1.34 -11.41 -26.92
N THR A 110 -2.20 -12.41 -26.98
CA THR A 110 -2.55 -13.25 -25.82
C THR A 110 -1.63 -14.46 -25.73
N ALA A 111 -1.61 -15.15 -24.58
CA ALA A 111 -0.87 -16.40 -24.45
C ALA A 111 -1.41 -17.54 -25.34
N ASN A 112 -2.63 -17.41 -25.87
CA ASN A 112 -3.22 -18.35 -26.83
C ASN A 112 -2.98 -17.92 -28.28
N GLU A 113 -2.08 -16.97 -28.52
CA GLU A 113 -1.71 -16.45 -29.84
C GLU A 113 -2.81 -15.64 -30.57
N ASP A 114 -3.93 -15.31 -29.90
CA ASP A 114 -4.87 -14.32 -30.43
C ASP A 114 -4.23 -12.93 -30.49
N THR A 115 -4.50 -12.19 -31.57
CA THR A 115 -3.99 -10.81 -31.78
C THR A 115 -5.13 -9.81 -31.85
N TRP A 116 -5.02 -8.73 -31.09
CA TRP A 116 -6.00 -7.63 -31.04
C TRP A 116 -5.32 -6.29 -31.31
N PHE A 117 -6.07 -5.34 -31.88
CA PHE A 117 -5.57 -4.02 -32.24
C PHE A 117 -6.41 -2.94 -31.58
N PHE A 118 -5.75 -1.94 -31.01
CA PHE A 118 -6.38 -0.83 -30.30
C PHE A 118 -5.70 0.50 -30.66
N ASP A 119 -6.45 1.59 -30.60
CA ASP A 119 -5.86 2.94 -30.74
C ASP A 119 -5.10 3.35 -29.47
N HIS A 120 -5.52 2.82 -28.31
CA HIS A 120 -4.93 3.12 -27.02
C HIS A 120 -5.05 1.94 -26.05
N VAL A 121 -4.04 1.72 -25.21
CA VAL A 121 -4.02 0.68 -24.17
C VAL A 121 -3.67 1.28 -22.81
N ILE A 122 -4.49 1.02 -21.81
CA ILE A 122 -4.16 1.30 -20.40
C ILE A 122 -3.63 0.02 -19.76
N LEU A 123 -2.37 0.04 -19.36
CA LEU A 123 -1.73 -1.03 -18.59
C LEU A 123 -2.03 -0.82 -17.10
N ALA A 124 -3.07 -1.50 -16.61
CA ALA A 124 -3.49 -1.50 -15.21
C ALA A 124 -2.85 -2.65 -14.38
N THR A 125 -1.62 -3.03 -14.74
CA THR A 125 -0.83 -4.12 -14.13
C THR A 125 0.31 -3.58 -13.26
N HIS A 126 1.03 -4.46 -12.56
CA HIS A 126 2.30 -4.09 -11.92
C HIS A 126 3.30 -3.57 -12.97
N ALA A 127 4.20 -2.68 -12.55
CA ALA A 127 5.13 -2.01 -13.46
C ALA A 127 6.08 -3.00 -14.15
N ASP A 128 6.52 -4.04 -13.45
CA ASP A 128 7.32 -5.14 -14.00
C ASP A 128 6.55 -5.98 -15.02
N THR A 129 5.28 -6.26 -14.76
CA THR A 129 4.38 -6.95 -15.68
C THR A 129 4.17 -6.11 -16.94
N SER A 130 3.92 -4.81 -16.79
CA SER A 130 3.80 -3.87 -17.90
C SER A 130 5.09 -3.84 -18.75
N MET A 131 6.26 -3.76 -18.10
CA MET A 131 7.55 -3.83 -18.80
C MET A 131 7.74 -5.17 -19.52
N SER A 132 7.36 -6.28 -18.90
CA SER A 132 7.45 -7.61 -19.52
C SER A 132 6.54 -7.76 -20.74
N ILE A 133 5.36 -7.15 -20.72
CA ILE A 133 4.41 -7.18 -21.84
C ILE A 133 4.92 -6.30 -23.00
N ILE A 134 5.40 -5.08 -22.72
CA ILE A 134 5.91 -4.17 -23.77
C ILE A 134 7.25 -4.68 -24.33
N ASN A 135 8.11 -5.20 -23.46
CA ASN A 135 9.41 -5.78 -23.77
C ASN A 135 10.27 -4.94 -24.75
N GLU A 136 10.31 -5.32 -26.03
CA GLU A 136 11.19 -4.74 -27.05
C GLU A 136 10.84 -3.28 -27.39
N ASP A 137 9.56 -2.90 -27.25
CA ASP A 137 9.09 -1.55 -27.58
C ASP A 137 9.22 -0.57 -26.40
N LEU A 138 9.81 -0.97 -25.27
CA LEU A 138 10.03 -0.06 -24.15
C LEU A 138 10.98 1.07 -24.57
N SER A 139 10.52 2.32 -24.48
CA SER A 139 11.43 3.45 -24.59
C SER A 139 12.37 3.51 -23.38
N GLU A 140 13.54 4.11 -23.55
CA GLU A 140 14.49 4.32 -22.45
C GLU A 140 13.87 5.06 -21.27
N LYS A 141 12.94 5.98 -21.55
CA LYS A 141 12.24 6.74 -20.52
C LYS A 141 11.25 5.88 -19.74
N GLU A 142 10.46 5.06 -20.43
CA GLU A 142 9.52 4.14 -19.79
C GLU A 142 10.28 3.13 -18.92
N LYS A 143 11.33 2.52 -19.46
CA LYS A 143 12.19 1.60 -18.71
C LYS A 143 12.83 2.28 -17.50
N GLY A 144 13.34 3.50 -17.69
CA GLY A 144 13.97 4.29 -16.64
C GLY A 144 13.01 4.64 -15.49
N LEU A 145 11.73 4.83 -15.77
CA LEU A 145 10.71 5.14 -14.75
C LEU A 145 10.11 3.89 -14.13
N LEU A 146 9.61 2.97 -14.95
CA LEU A 146 8.89 1.76 -14.51
C LEU A 146 9.77 0.83 -13.68
N SER A 147 11.08 0.80 -13.91
CA SER A 147 12.00 -0.07 -13.18
C SER A 147 12.20 0.30 -11.70
N ASN A 148 11.81 1.51 -11.28
CA ASN A 148 11.90 1.95 -9.88
C ASN A 148 10.79 1.39 -8.99
N PHE A 149 9.70 0.89 -9.58
CA PHE A 149 8.60 0.30 -8.84
C PHE A 149 8.87 -1.19 -8.63
N LYS A 150 9.09 -1.56 -7.37
CA LYS A 150 9.34 -2.94 -6.94
C LYS A 150 8.15 -3.48 -6.17
N PHE A 151 8.05 -4.81 -6.12
CA PHE A 151 6.97 -5.51 -5.46
C PHE A 151 7.54 -6.57 -4.52
N SER A 152 6.81 -6.85 -3.43
CA SER A 152 7.15 -7.88 -2.46
C SER A 152 6.10 -8.97 -2.46
N SER A 153 6.52 -10.22 -2.63
CA SER A 153 5.62 -11.37 -2.57
C SER A 153 5.19 -11.64 -1.13
N ASN A 154 3.90 -11.87 -0.94
CA ASN A 154 3.25 -12.14 0.34
C ASN A 154 2.32 -13.34 0.18
N GLU A 155 2.40 -14.31 1.10
CA GLU A 155 1.47 -15.43 1.16
C GLU A 155 0.34 -15.11 2.14
N ALA A 156 -0.91 -15.26 1.72
CA ALA A 156 -2.08 -15.22 2.59
C ALA A 156 -2.63 -16.64 2.79
N VAL A 157 -2.75 -17.05 4.05
CA VAL A 157 -3.28 -18.37 4.42
C VAL A 157 -4.60 -18.18 5.16
N LEU A 158 -5.69 -18.75 4.63
CA LEU A 158 -6.98 -18.84 5.32
C LEU A 158 -6.99 -20.10 6.19
N HIS A 159 -7.23 -19.94 7.49
CA HIS A 159 -7.25 -21.04 8.46
C HIS A 159 -8.12 -20.71 9.69
N TYR A 160 -8.18 -21.65 10.62
CA TYR A 160 -8.79 -21.45 11.95
C TYR A 160 -7.85 -21.81 13.12
N ASP A 161 -6.54 -21.94 12.86
CA ASP A 161 -5.53 -22.22 13.90
C ASP A 161 -5.29 -21.02 14.84
N GLU A 162 -5.83 -21.08 16.05
CA GLU A 162 -5.71 -20.03 17.07
C GLU A 162 -4.28 -19.82 17.60
N LYS A 163 -3.33 -20.73 17.29
CA LYS A 163 -1.91 -20.56 17.66
C LYS A 163 -1.27 -19.32 17.02
N LEU A 164 -1.85 -18.83 15.92
CA LEU A 164 -1.43 -17.62 15.22
C LEU A 164 -2.16 -16.37 15.70
N MET A 165 -2.87 -16.44 16.83
CA MET A 165 -3.52 -15.32 17.49
C MET A 165 -2.88 -15.04 18.85
N PRO A 166 -3.08 -13.84 19.42
CA PRO A 166 -2.64 -13.56 20.79
C PRO A 166 -3.19 -14.59 21.77
N THR A 167 -2.36 -15.05 22.71
CA THR A 167 -2.77 -16.05 23.72
C THR A 167 -3.96 -15.58 24.55
N ARG A 168 -4.06 -14.26 24.78
CA ARG A 168 -5.19 -13.65 25.49
C ARG A 168 -6.26 -13.27 24.48
N ARG A 169 -7.44 -13.90 24.57
CA ARG A 169 -8.57 -13.60 23.69
C ARG A 169 -9.04 -12.14 23.78
N GLU A 170 -8.91 -11.50 24.93
CA GLU A 170 -9.20 -10.08 25.12
C GLU A 170 -8.29 -9.14 24.32
N ALA A 171 -7.12 -9.62 23.89
CA ALA A 171 -6.19 -8.86 23.05
C ALA A 171 -6.44 -9.08 21.55
N TRP A 172 -7.43 -9.89 21.18
CA TRP A 172 -7.77 -10.11 19.78
C TRP A 172 -8.35 -8.85 19.19
N THR A 173 -7.77 -8.41 18.09
CA THR A 173 -8.28 -7.30 17.29
C THR A 173 -8.45 -7.75 15.85
N SER A 174 -8.94 -6.88 14.98
CA SER A 174 -9.04 -7.20 13.56
C SER A 174 -7.68 -7.54 12.95
N TRP A 175 -6.58 -6.97 13.46
CA TRP A 175 -5.22 -7.03 12.90
C TRP A 175 -4.22 -7.35 14.02
N ASN A 176 -3.61 -8.53 14.01
CA ASN A 176 -2.75 -9.00 15.11
C ASN A 176 -1.33 -9.24 14.61
N PHE A 177 -0.41 -8.32 14.94
CA PHE A 177 0.99 -8.40 14.53
C PHE A 177 1.71 -9.52 15.29
N LEU A 178 2.38 -10.40 14.57
CA LEU A 178 3.14 -11.50 15.14
C LEU A 178 4.63 -11.20 15.06
N SER A 179 5.23 -10.88 16.21
CA SER A 179 6.68 -10.82 16.38
C SER A 179 7.17 -12.11 17.04
N ASN A 180 8.12 -12.81 16.43
CA ASN A 180 8.82 -13.88 17.14
C ASN A 180 9.66 -13.25 18.27
N ALA A 181 9.43 -13.69 19.51
CA ALA A 181 10.18 -13.21 20.68
C ALA A 181 11.65 -13.68 20.70
N ASP A 182 12.00 -14.67 19.87
CA ASP A 182 13.36 -15.16 19.74
C ASP A 182 14.14 -14.33 18.70
N GLU A 183 14.69 -13.20 19.15
CA GLU A 183 15.59 -12.29 18.40
C GLU A 183 16.83 -12.98 17.76
N LYS A 184 17.03 -14.29 17.98
CA LYS A 184 18.19 -15.05 17.51
C LYS A 184 17.96 -15.88 16.24
N SER A 185 16.71 -16.06 15.82
CA SER A 185 16.43 -16.67 14.52
C SER A 185 16.24 -15.55 13.48
N ASN A 186 17.30 -15.23 12.75
CA ASN A 186 17.30 -14.44 11.50
C ASN A 186 16.47 -15.10 10.36
N VAL A 187 15.47 -15.93 10.69
CA VAL A 187 14.94 -16.92 9.74
C VAL A 187 13.72 -16.42 8.98
N ASN A 188 13.10 -15.30 9.34
CA ASN A 188 12.22 -14.59 8.39
C ASN A 188 12.07 -13.13 8.82
N ASN A 189 12.74 -12.23 8.10
CA ASN A 189 12.55 -10.78 8.20
C ASN A 189 11.20 -10.32 7.61
N GLN A 190 10.22 -11.21 7.53
CA GLN A 190 8.92 -10.94 6.93
C GLN A 190 7.94 -10.49 8.01
N VAL A 191 7.09 -9.53 7.66
CA VAL A 191 5.95 -9.17 8.50
C VAL A 191 4.97 -10.32 8.50
N SER A 192 4.61 -10.75 9.70
CA SER A 192 3.46 -11.62 9.86
C SER A 192 2.32 -10.93 10.62
N LEU A 193 1.12 -11.08 10.07
CA LEU A 193 -0.09 -10.43 10.53
C LEU A 193 -1.24 -11.42 10.43
N THR A 194 -1.98 -11.62 11.52
CA THR A 194 -3.22 -12.41 11.49
C THR A 194 -4.44 -11.50 11.54
N TYR A 195 -5.25 -11.55 10.50
CA TYR A 195 -6.55 -10.91 10.44
C TYR A 195 -7.62 -11.80 11.07
N TRP A 196 -8.36 -11.25 12.03
CA TRP A 196 -9.57 -11.90 12.54
C TRP A 196 -10.77 -11.45 11.71
N MET A 197 -11.13 -12.25 10.72
CA MET A 197 -12.12 -11.89 9.70
C MET A 197 -13.53 -11.79 10.26
N ASN A 198 -13.82 -12.51 11.36
CA ASN A 198 -15.10 -12.38 12.06
C ASN A 198 -15.34 -10.94 12.50
N LEU A 199 -14.36 -10.30 13.14
CA LEU A 199 -14.47 -8.91 13.54
C LEU A 199 -14.34 -7.97 12.32
N LEU A 200 -13.34 -8.20 11.45
CA LEU A 200 -13.04 -7.31 10.34
C LEU A 200 -14.17 -7.23 9.29
N GLN A 201 -14.87 -8.34 9.04
CA GLN A 201 -15.94 -8.44 8.04
C GLN A 201 -17.31 -8.77 8.64
N SER A 202 -17.44 -8.74 9.96
CA SER A 202 -18.69 -9.08 10.67
C SER A 202 -19.21 -10.50 10.34
N LEU A 203 -18.31 -11.47 10.23
CA LEU A 203 -18.67 -12.88 9.99
C LEU A 203 -19.08 -13.55 11.30
N SER A 204 -20.21 -14.27 11.30
CA SER A 204 -20.73 -14.96 12.48
C SER A 204 -19.79 -16.08 12.93
N GLU A 205 -19.24 -15.97 14.13
CA GLU A 205 -18.47 -17.05 14.77
C GLU A 205 -19.33 -18.30 15.03
N GLU A 206 -20.64 -18.14 15.29
CA GLU A 206 -21.55 -19.27 15.48
C GLU A 206 -21.67 -20.13 14.22
N ASN A 207 -21.67 -19.49 13.05
CA ASN A 207 -21.85 -20.19 11.78
C ASN A 207 -20.54 -20.71 11.18
N TYR A 208 -19.42 -20.02 11.42
CA TYR A 208 -18.17 -20.26 10.71
C TYR A 208 -16.99 -20.63 11.63
N GLY A 209 -17.16 -20.51 12.96
CA GLY A 209 -16.03 -20.52 13.88
C GLY A 209 -15.09 -19.33 13.66
N ASN A 210 -13.83 -19.47 14.09
CA ASN A 210 -12.81 -18.47 13.81
C ASN A 210 -12.39 -18.53 12.35
N VAL A 211 -12.53 -17.40 11.66
CA VAL A 211 -12.05 -17.19 10.30
C VAL A 211 -10.82 -16.31 10.39
N LEU A 212 -9.65 -16.92 10.22
CA LEU A 212 -8.36 -16.25 10.36
C LEU A 212 -7.65 -16.22 9.00
N VAL A 213 -7.05 -15.08 8.67
CA VAL A 213 -6.15 -14.97 7.53
C VAL A 213 -4.80 -14.50 8.04
N THR A 214 -3.77 -15.34 7.95
CA THR A 214 -2.40 -14.94 8.31
C THR A 214 -1.60 -14.65 7.05
N LEU A 215 -0.95 -13.47 7.03
CA LEU A 215 0.07 -13.11 6.05
C LEU A 215 1.43 -13.62 6.52
N ASN A 216 2.16 -14.29 5.63
CA ASN A 216 3.52 -14.79 5.83
C ASN A 216 3.69 -15.45 7.21
N PRO A 217 2.97 -16.54 7.51
CA PRO A 217 2.92 -17.11 8.84
C PRO A 217 4.34 -17.40 9.38
N PRO A 218 4.68 -16.99 10.62
CA PRO A 218 6.03 -17.16 11.16
C PRO A 218 6.28 -18.62 11.56
N LEU A 219 5.19 -19.35 11.74
CA LEU A 219 5.11 -20.78 11.96
C LEU A 219 3.97 -21.29 11.09
N GLU A 220 4.19 -22.41 10.40
CA GLU A 220 3.17 -23.02 9.58
C GLU A 220 1.91 -23.36 10.41
N PRO A 221 0.70 -22.92 9.97
CA PRO A 221 -0.55 -23.32 10.62
C PRO A 221 -0.69 -24.84 10.57
N ARG A 222 -1.37 -25.43 11.56
CA ARG A 222 -1.66 -26.87 11.52
C ARG A 222 -2.38 -27.24 10.22
N GLU A 223 -1.91 -28.30 9.56
CA GLU A 223 -2.39 -28.72 8.23
C GLU A 223 -3.91 -28.97 8.21
N ASP A 224 -4.45 -29.57 9.27
CA ASP A 224 -5.88 -29.81 9.43
C ASP A 224 -6.72 -28.53 9.56
N CYS A 225 -6.08 -27.39 9.84
CA CYS A 225 -6.73 -26.10 10.02
C CYS A 225 -6.67 -25.19 8.78
N VAL A 226 -5.90 -25.56 7.75
CA VAL A 226 -5.72 -24.74 6.55
C VAL A 226 -6.88 -24.98 5.57
N ILE A 227 -7.49 -23.89 5.12
CA ILE A 227 -8.58 -23.89 4.14
C ILE A 227 -8.07 -23.52 2.75
N GLY A 228 -7.13 -22.58 2.66
CA GLY A 228 -6.60 -22.13 1.37
C GLY A 228 -5.40 -21.21 1.48
N ARG A 229 -4.66 -21.07 0.38
CA ARG A 229 -3.45 -20.25 0.25
C ARG A 229 -3.51 -19.45 -1.03
N TRP A 230 -3.05 -18.20 -0.95
CA TRP A 230 -2.94 -17.30 -2.09
C TRP A 230 -1.63 -16.54 -2.04
N SER A 231 -0.99 -16.39 -3.20
CA SER A 231 0.18 -15.53 -3.35
C SER A 231 -0.28 -14.18 -3.88
N TYR A 232 0.17 -13.12 -3.21
CA TYR A 232 -0.04 -11.74 -3.61
C TYR A 232 1.31 -11.04 -3.74
N GLU A 233 1.33 -9.91 -4.42
CA GLU A 233 2.47 -9.01 -4.39
C GLU A 233 2.02 -7.60 -4.01
N HIS A 234 2.82 -6.92 -3.19
CA HIS A 234 2.52 -5.58 -2.71
C HIS A 234 3.59 -4.59 -3.16
N PRO A 235 3.23 -3.38 -3.63
CA PRO A 235 4.21 -2.35 -4.00
C PRO A 235 5.12 -1.98 -2.82
N LEU A 236 6.42 -1.84 -3.10
CA LEU A 236 7.41 -1.32 -2.18
C LEU A 236 7.53 0.20 -2.37
N ILE A 237 7.27 0.96 -1.30
CA ILE A 237 7.31 2.43 -1.31
C ILE A 237 8.71 2.92 -0.93
N SER A 238 9.69 2.62 -1.79
CA SER A 238 11.07 3.10 -1.64
C SER A 238 11.23 4.56 -2.04
N ALA A 239 12.37 5.17 -1.67
CA ALA A 239 12.73 6.51 -2.16
C ALA A 239 12.69 6.62 -3.69
N ASP A 240 13.25 5.64 -4.40
CA ASP A 240 13.27 5.60 -5.86
C ASP A 240 11.85 5.53 -6.44
N ALA A 241 10.97 4.71 -5.86
CA ALA A 241 9.57 4.61 -6.28
C ALA A 241 8.85 5.96 -6.10
N VAL A 242 9.00 6.60 -4.93
CA VAL A 242 8.39 7.91 -4.64
C VAL A 242 8.91 8.99 -5.59
N GLN A 243 10.21 9.01 -5.87
CA GLN A 243 10.81 9.96 -6.81
C GLN A 243 10.31 9.74 -8.25
N ALA A 244 10.07 8.48 -8.65
CA ALA A 244 9.58 8.14 -9.98
C ALA A 244 8.09 8.49 -10.18
N GLN A 245 7.27 8.59 -9.13
CA GLN A 245 5.82 8.86 -9.23
C GLN A 245 5.50 10.18 -9.94
N GLY A 246 6.27 11.25 -9.68
CA GLY A 246 6.04 12.56 -10.31
C GLY A 246 6.28 12.55 -11.83
N PRO A 247 7.48 12.14 -12.28
CA PRO A 247 7.83 12.06 -13.70
C PRO A 247 6.99 11.07 -14.53
N MET A 248 6.19 10.18 -13.92
CA MET A 248 5.28 9.29 -14.66
C MET A 248 4.32 10.05 -15.59
N ASN A 249 3.94 11.29 -15.25
CA ASN A 249 3.12 12.15 -16.13
C ASN A 249 3.76 12.40 -17.49
N GLU A 250 5.08 12.27 -17.60
CA GLU A 250 5.82 12.50 -18.84
C GLU A 250 5.71 11.35 -19.84
N ILE A 251 5.16 10.20 -19.45
CA ILE A 251 4.93 9.04 -20.33
C ILE A 251 3.44 8.70 -20.49
N GLN A 252 2.54 9.29 -19.69
CA GLN A 252 1.11 9.05 -19.80
C GLN A 252 0.53 9.57 -21.12
N GLY A 253 -0.26 8.75 -21.80
CA GLY A 253 -0.94 9.13 -23.05
C GLY A 253 -0.04 9.14 -24.28
N LYS A 254 1.22 8.72 -24.16
CA LYS A 254 2.21 8.75 -25.25
C LYS A 254 2.22 7.45 -26.01
N ASP A 255 2.33 7.57 -27.33
CA ASP A 255 2.45 6.43 -28.26
C ASP A 255 1.37 5.35 -28.01
N GLY A 256 0.15 5.80 -27.71
CA GLY A 256 -1.02 4.94 -27.47
C GLY A 256 -1.03 4.23 -26.11
N LEU A 257 -0.14 4.55 -25.16
CA LEU A 257 -0.08 3.89 -23.85
C LEU A 257 -0.35 4.83 -22.68
N SER A 258 -0.98 4.27 -21.64
CA SER A 258 -1.04 4.85 -20.31
C SER A 258 -0.88 3.76 -19.24
N PHE A 259 -0.45 4.15 -18.05
CA PHE A 259 -0.16 3.25 -16.94
C PHE A 259 -1.06 3.59 -15.75
N ALA A 260 -1.61 2.57 -15.10
CA ALA A 260 -2.44 2.72 -13.92
C ALA A 260 -2.09 1.65 -12.89
N GLY A 261 -2.20 1.97 -11.61
CA GLY A 261 -1.90 1.05 -10.54
C GLY A 261 -1.68 1.76 -9.21
N ALA A 262 -1.96 1.06 -8.13
CA ALA A 262 -1.78 1.59 -6.77
C ALA A 262 -0.32 1.96 -6.46
N TRP A 263 0.64 1.36 -7.17
CA TRP A 263 2.07 1.65 -7.10
C TRP A 263 2.45 3.09 -7.51
N LEU A 264 1.52 3.84 -8.14
CA LEU A 264 1.71 5.25 -8.46
C LEU A 264 1.53 6.20 -7.25
N LYS A 265 1.15 5.69 -6.08
CA LYS A 265 1.06 6.44 -4.81
C LYS A 265 1.42 5.56 -3.60
N TYR A 266 0.51 5.36 -2.63
CA TYR A 266 0.79 4.67 -1.37
C TYR A 266 0.48 3.17 -1.40
N GLY A 267 -0.06 2.64 -2.50
CA GLY A 267 -0.37 1.21 -2.65
C GLY A 267 -1.79 0.80 -2.28
N PHE A 268 -2.72 1.75 -2.05
CA PHE A 268 -4.09 1.43 -1.61
C PHE A 268 -5.13 1.45 -2.73
N HIS A 269 -6.35 1.00 -2.42
CA HIS A 269 -7.47 0.96 -3.37
C HIS A 269 -7.82 2.33 -3.97
N GLU A 270 -7.76 3.40 -3.16
CA GLU A 270 -7.99 4.78 -3.63
C GLU A 270 -6.92 5.21 -4.64
N ASP A 271 -5.67 4.80 -4.43
CA ASP A 271 -4.56 5.07 -5.36
C ASP A 271 -4.77 4.34 -6.70
N GLY A 272 -5.26 3.10 -6.64
CA GLY A 272 -5.67 2.34 -7.82
C GLY A 272 -6.79 3.04 -8.59
N PHE A 273 -7.85 3.47 -7.89
CA PHE A 273 -8.97 4.21 -8.50
C PHE A 273 -8.51 5.51 -9.16
N ILE A 274 -7.78 6.36 -8.42
CA ILE A 274 -7.32 7.66 -8.93
C ILE A 274 -6.33 7.52 -10.08
N SER A 275 -5.43 6.54 -10.03
CA SER A 275 -4.50 6.30 -11.14
C SER A 275 -5.22 5.84 -12.42
N GLY A 276 -6.22 4.96 -12.30
CA GLY A 276 -7.07 4.58 -13.43
C GLY A 276 -7.83 5.77 -14.01
N TYR A 277 -8.46 6.58 -13.15
CA TYR A 277 -9.13 7.81 -13.57
C TYR A 277 -8.19 8.77 -14.31
N ASN A 278 -6.97 8.97 -13.81
CA ASN A 278 -5.98 9.82 -14.45
C ASN A 278 -5.47 9.26 -15.78
N ALA A 279 -5.29 7.94 -15.89
CA ALA A 279 -4.89 7.30 -17.14
C ALA A 279 -5.95 7.51 -18.23
N VAL A 280 -7.23 7.35 -17.90
CA VAL A 280 -8.34 7.56 -18.84
C VAL A 280 -8.37 9.00 -19.37
N LYS A 281 -8.05 9.99 -18.53
CA LYS A 281 -7.99 11.41 -18.93
C LYS A 281 -6.88 11.74 -19.94
N THR A 282 -5.92 10.84 -20.13
CA THR A 282 -4.82 11.03 -21.08
C THR A 282 -5.18 10.60 -22.50
N ILE A 283 -6.33 9.95 -22.68
CA ILE A 283 -6.80 9.45 -23.98
C ILE A 283 -7.44 10.61 -24.76
N ASN A 284 -6.87 10.92 -25.93
CA ASN A 284 -7.40 11.97 -26.80
C ASN A 284 -8.82 11.64 -27.30
N GLY A 285 -9.72 12.63 -27.23
CA GLY A 285 -11.10 12.49 -27.71
C GLY A 285 -12.06 11.80 -26.72
N LEU A 286 -11.57 11.32 -25.59
CA LEU A 286 -12.39 10.75 -24.52
C LEU A 286 -12.61 11.79 -23.41
N THR A 287 -13.86 12.07 -23.06
CA THR A 287 -14.19 12.88 -21.88
C THR A 287 -14.82 11.99 -20.83
N VAL A 288 -14.14 11.87 -19.68
CA VAL A 288 -14.63 11.11 -18.53
C VAL A 288 -14.70 12.03 -17.33
N ALA A 289 -15.86 12.06 -16.68
CA ALA A 289 -16.10 12.75 -15.43
C ALA A 289 -16.40 11.71 -14.35
N ALA A 290 -15.82 11.90 -13.17
CA ALA A 290 -16.25 11.14 -12.01
C ALA A 290 -17.72 11.50 -11.69
N PRO A 291 -18.55 10.55 -11.24
CA PRO A 291 -19.93 10.83 -10.86
C PRO A 291 -20.05 11.58 -9.51
N PHE A 292 -18.92 12.04 -8.98
CA PHE A 292 -18.77 12.73 -7.70
C PHE A 292 -17.58 13.69 -7.77
N ASP A 293 -17.56 14.68 -6.87
CA ASP A 293 -16.44 15.61 -6.74
C ASP A 293 -15.21 14.90 -6.21
N LEU A 294 -14.08 15.09 -6.90
CA LEU A 294 -12.79 14.59 -6.43
C LEU A 294 -12.20 15.58 -5.43
N ILE A 295 -11.99 15.11 -4.21
CA ILE A 295 -11.39 15.87 -3.12
C ILE A 295 -10.02 15.26 -2.82
N SER A 296 -9.02 16.10 -2.53
CA SER A 296 -7.72 15.59 -2.12
C SER A 296 -7.84 14.82 -0.80
N PRO A 297 -7.27 13.60 -0.70
CA PRO A 297 -7.20 12.86 0.55
C PRO A 297 -6.13 13.44 1.50
N GLU A 298 -5.30 14.37 1.04
CA GLU A 298 -4.23 14.96 1.85
C GLU A 298 -4.79 15.96 2.84
N ARG A 299 -4.48 15.73 4.13
CA ARG A 299 -4.82 16.67 5.19
C ARG A 299 -3.86 17.84 5.18
N GLN A 300 -4.41 19.04 5.36
CA GLN A 300 -3.62 20.23 5.63
C GLN A 300 -2.79 20.02 6.90
N VAL A 301 -1.53 20.44 6.83
CA VAL A 301 -0.66 20.46 8.00
C VAL A 301 -0.93 21.80 8.67
N ASP A 302 -1.78 21.78 9.69
CA ASP A 302 -2.04 22.94 10.54
C ASP A 302 -0.71 23.60 10.95
N GLN A 303 -0.56 24.89 10.65
CA GLN A 303 0.59 25.63 11.14
C GLN A 303 0.52 25.69 12.65
N VAL A 304 1.40 24.93 13.32
CA VAL A 304 1.54 25.01 14.77
C VAL A 304 1.95 26.44 15.10
N ASN A 305 1.04 27.19 15.74
CA ASN A 305 1.30 28.60 16.05
C ASN A 305 2.53 28.72 16.96
N ALA A 306 3.18 29.90 16.94
CA ALA A 306 4.43 30.12 17.66
C ALA A 306 4.34 29.84 19.17
N GLN A 307 3.15 30.01 19.76
CA GLN A 307 2.92 29.75 21.19
C GLN A 307 2.90 28.26 21.52
N VAL A 308 2.26 27.45 20.68
CA VAL A 308 2.26 25.98 20.82
C VAL A 308 3.66 25.43 20.55
N ARG A 309 4.36 25.93 19.52
CA ARG A 309 5.79 25.59 19.28
C ARG A 309 6.63 25.89 20.52
N PHE A 310 6.52 27.09 21.07
CA PHE A 310 7.26 27.51 22.26
C PHE A 310 6.93 26.65 23.50
N MET A 311 5.66 26.35 23.73
CA MET A 311 5.22 25.46 24.81
C MET A 311 5.81 24.05 24.66
N LEU A 312 5.83 23.50 23.45
CA LEU A 312 6.40 22.20 23.17
C LEU A 312 7.92 22.18 23.36
N TYR A 313 8.61 23.24 22.94
CA TYR A 313 10.03 23.45 23.23
C TYR A 313 10.31 23.50 24.74
N ILE A 314 9.48 24.20 25.52
CA ILE A 314 9.59 24.23 26.98
C ILE A 314 9.36 22.84 27.58
N LEU A 315 8.32 22.13 27.14
CA LEU A 315 8.02 20.77 27.61
C LEU A 315 9.15 19.78 27.31
N GLN A 316 9.78 19.91 26.13
CA GLN A 316 10.95 19.13 25.73
C GLN A 316 12.20 19.50 26.54
N TYR A 317 12.41 20.79 26.81
CA TYR A 317 13.52 21.32 27.61
C TYR A 317 13.42 20.90 29.09
N LEU A 318 12.22 20.88 29.66
CA LEU A 318 11.95 20.54 31.06
C LEU A 318 11.99 19.03 31.36
N ARG A 319 12.19 18.16 30.35
CA ARG A 319 12.22 16.68 30.49
C ARG A 319 11.07 16.10 31.32
N MET A 320 9.91 16.76 31.33
CA MET A 320 8.76 16.29 32.10
C MET A 320 8.16 15.05 31.43
N ASN A 321 8.33 13.88 32.07
CA ASN A 321 7.66 12.60 31.82
C ASN A 321 7.71 12.00 30.40
N LYS A 322 8.60 11.01 30.27
CA LYS A 322 8.96 10.17 29.10
C LYS A 322 7.86 9.29 28.49
N VAL A 323 6.58 9.47 28.80
CA VAL A 323 5.51 8.58 28.29
C VAL A 323 4.40 9.35 27.55
N LEU A 324 4.04 10.55 28.00
CA LEU A 324 2.99 11.35 27.36
C LEU A 324 3.55 12.39 26.36
N ILE A 325 4.76 12.91 26.61
CA ILE A 325 5.37 13.97 25.79
C ILE A 325 6.01 13.41 24.51
N SER A 326 6.44 12.15 24.51
CA SER A 326 7.09 11.55 23.34
C SER A 326 6.18 11.55 22.11
N PHE A 327 4.87 11.34 22.25
CA PHE A 327 3.94 11.34 21.10
C PHE A 327 3.56 12.74 20.62
N VAL A 328 3.33 13.70 21.52
CA VAL A 328 3.00 15.08 21.14
C VAL A 328 4.20 15.78 20.51
N VAL A 329 5.42 15.45 20.96
CA VAL A 329 6.65 15.94 20.33
C VAL A 329 6.92 15.25 18.98
N ILE A 330 6.59 13.97 18.78
CA ILE A 330 6.64 13.33 17.45
C ILE A 330 5.80 14.12 16.45
N ILE A 331 4.55 14.37 16.82
CA ILE A 331 3.62 15.17 16.02
C ILE A 331 4.25 16.56 15.78
N ALA A 332 4.62 17.30 16.81
CA ALA A 332 5.18 18.64 16.64
C ALA A 332 6.48 18.71 15.82
N SER A 333 7.38 17.73 15.96
CA SER A 333 8.65 17.67 15.23
C SER A 333 8.41 17.36 13.76
N VAL A 334 7.45 16.49 13.47
CA VAL A 334 6.90 16.25 12.13
C VAL A 334 6.34 17.55 11.54
N TYR A 335 5.54 18.29 12.29
CA TYR A 335 4.93 19.55 11.87
C TYR A 335 5.97 20.70 11.66
N LEU A 336 7.10 20.65 12.37
CA LEU A 336 8.18 21.65 12.26
C LEU A 336 9.12 21.42 11.08
N SER A 337 9.04 20.25 10.43
CA SER A 337 10.02 19.84 9.43
C SER A 337 9.45 19.67 8.01
N ILE A 338 8.17 20.02 7.84
CA ILE A 338 7.43 19.96 6.57
C ILE A 338 7.55 21.26 5.75
N ASP A 339 8.27 22.27 6.23
CA ASP A 339 8.64 23.46 5.45
C ASP A 339 10.02 23.32 4.78
#